data_AF-A0A7C3AY94-F1
#
_entry.id   AF-A0A7C3AY94-F1
#
_cell.length_a   1.000
_cell.length_b   1.000
_cell.length_c   1.000
_cell.angle_alpha   90.00
_cell.angle_beta   90.00
_cell.angle_gamma   90.00
#
_symmetry.space_group_name_H-M   'P 1'
#
loop_
_entity.id
_entity.type
_entity.pdbx_description
1 polymer ?
#
loop_
_entity_poly.entity_id
_entity_poly.type
_entity_poly.pdbx_seq_one_letter_code
_entity_poly.pdbx_strand_id
1 'polypeptide(L)'
;MNSDKERAINISPDKVCAAYAGKKRRKKLALQTYKEEETGADMILIEGEADALEFLGNVLLAQAKFDKDCGFFFGPRTAGNAFFDKNRSTHGLYIHRLPCLEEKNLKLAKPIK
;
A
#
# COMPACT_ATOMS: atom_id res chain seq x y z
N MET A 1 -35.45 6.50 9.60
CA MET A 1 -34.24 6.79 8.79
C MET A 1 -33.11 7.10 9.75
N ASN A 2 -32.33 6.10 10.16
CA ASN A 2 -31.22 6.30 11.10
C ASN A 2 -30.03 6.88 10.35
N SER A 3 -29.66 8.09 10.73
CA SER A 3 -28.54 8.86 10.22
C SER A 3 -27.21 8.45 10.85
N ASP A 4 -27.00 7.14 11.00
CA ASP A 4 -25.68 6.59 11.31
C ASP A 4 -24.85 6.60 10.04
N LYS A 5 -24.55 7.82 9.57
CA LYS A 5 -23.48 8.05 8.60
C LYS A 5 -22.24 7.44 9.24
N GLU A 6 -21.76 6.35 8.66
CA GLU A 6 -20.42 5.85 8.84
C GLU A 6 -19.47 7.04 8.88
N ARG A 7 -19.05 7.46 10.08
CA ARG A 7 -17.79 8.18 10.22
C ARG A 7 -16.77 7.14 9.79
N ALA A 8 -16.45 7.15 8.49
CA ALA A 8 -15.32 6.41 7.96
C ALA A 8 -14.15 6.78 8.87
N ILE A 9 -13.77 5.85 9.74
CA ILE A 9 -12.72 6.10 10.72
C ILE A 9 -11.51 6.46 9.85
N ASN A 10 -11.01 7.67 10.02
CA ASN A 10 -9.82 8.15 9.36
C ASN A 10 -8.62 7.46 10.02
N ILE A 11 -8.45 6.18 9.67
CA ILE A 11 -7.39 5.31 10.17
C ILE A 11 -6.17 5.57 9.29
N SER A 12 -5.03 5.90 9.89
CA SER A 12 -3.79 6.03 9.14
C SER A 12 -3.34 4.68 8.56
N PRO A 13 -2.61 4.66 7.44
CA PRO A 13 -2.00 3.43 6.93
C PRO A 13 -1.14 2.71 7.96
N ASP A 14 -0.45 3.43 8.85
CA ASP A 14 0.33 2.85 9.95
C ASP A 14 -0.53 2.02 10.91
N LYS A 15 -1.74 2.49 11.23
CA LYS A 15 -2.66 1.74 12.09
C LYS A 15 -3.17 0.48 11.41
N VAL A 16 -3.41 0.52 10.10
CA VAL A 16 -3.75 -0.67 9.31
C VAL A 16 -2.58 -1.67 9.34
N CYS A 17 -1.36 -1.19 9.13
CA CYS A 17 -0.14 -2.00 9.23
C CYS A 17 0.02 -2.63 10.62
N ALA A 18 -0.17 -1.86 11.68
CA ALA A 18 -0.06 -2.33 13.06
C ALA A 18 -1.10 -3.42 13.38
N ALA A 19 -2.36 -3.21 12.98
CA ALA A 19 -3.43 -4.19 13.16
C ALA A 19 -3.13 -5.50 12.41
N TYR A 20 -2.64 -5.40 11.17
CA TYR A 20 -2.26 -6.58 10.40
C TYR A 20 -1.03 -7.29 10.98
N ALA A 21 -0.03 -6.53 11.46
CA ALA A 21 1.16 -7.08 12.11
C ALA A 21 0.82 -7.93 13.34
N GLY A 22 -0.24 -7.57 14.08
CA GLY A 22 -0.72 -8.30 15.27
C GLY A 22 -1.39 -9.66 14.98
N LYS A 23 -1.70 -9.99 13.72
CA LYS A 23 -2.29 -11.30 13.38
C LYS A 23 -1.27 -12.43 13.58
N LYS A 24 -1.64 -13.48 14.34
CA LYS A 24 -0.78 -14.66 14.61
C LYS A 24 -0.28 -15.39 13.36
N ARG A 25 -1.08 -15.40 12.28
CA ARG A 25 -0.76 -16.08 11.01
C ARG A 25 -0.94 -15.14 9.82
N ARG A 26 -0.29 -13.97 9.86
CA ARG A 26 -0.32 -13.03 8.73
C ARG A 26 0.31 -13.67 7.48
N LYS A 27 -0.36 -13.57 6.34
CA LYS A 27 0.22 -13.93 5.06
C LYS A 27 0.97 -12.76 4.46
N LYS A 28 1.82 -13.07 3.50
CA LYS A 28 2.78 -12.13 2.92
C LYS A 28 2.39 -11.78 1.50
N LEU A 29 2.69 -10.56 1.12
CA LEU A 29 2.62 -10.09 -0.26
C LEU A 29 3.92 -10.43 -0.99
N ALA A 30 3.82 -10.74 -2.28
CA ALA A 30 4.95 -10.77 -3.20
C ALA A 30 4.77 -9.68 -4.25
N LEU A 31 5.73 -8.76 -4.35
CA LEU A 31 5.72 -7.67 -5.32
C LEU A 31 6.91 -7.75 -6.26
N GLN A 32 6.63 -7.99 -7.53
CA GLN A 32 7.64 -8.17 -8.57
C GLN A 32 7.19 -7.57 -9.89
N THR A 33 8.13 -7.35 -10.79
CA THR A 33 7.82 -7.03 -12.18
C THR A 33 7.43 -8.30 -12.91
N TYR A 34 6.45 -8.20 -13.80
CA TYR A 34 5.98 -9.26 -14.66
C TYR A 34 5.91 -8.73 -16.10
N LYS A 35 6.35 -9.51 -17.07
CA LYS A 35 6.14 -9.20 -18.48
C LYS A 35 4.91 -9.95 -18.94
N GLU A 36 3.90 -9.21 -19.39
CA GLU A 36 2.70 -9.81 -19.96
C GLU A 36 3.06 -10.47 -21.30
N GLU A 37 2.59 -11.71 -21.50
CA GLU A 37 3.10 -12.59 -22.56
C GLU A 37 2.65 -12.16 -23.96
N GLU A 38 1.44 -11.63 -24.09
CA GLU A 38 0.85 -11.29 -25.40
C GLU A 38 1.34 -9.94 -25.93
N THR A 39 1.41 -8.95 -25.04
CA THR A 39 1.74 -7.55 -25.36
C THR A 39 3.21 -7.21 -25.08
N GLY A 40 3.90 -8.04 -24.28
CA GLY A 40 5.24 -7.75 -23.79
C GLY A 40 5.30 -6.59 -22.79
N ALA A 41 4.15 -6.10 -22.32
CA ALA A 41 4.07 -4.95 -21.43
C ALA A 41 4.68 -5.24 -20.06
N ASP A 42 5.41 -4.27 -19.52
CA ASP A 42 5.95 -4.33 -18.17
C ASP A 42 4.82 -4.03 -17.17
N MET A 43 4.55 -5.00 -16.30
CA MET A 43 3.49 -4.96 -15.29
C MET A 43 4.09 -5.09 -13.89
N ILE A 44 3.35 -4.59 -12.90
CA ILE A 44 3.61 -4.91 -11.49
C ILE A 44 2.69 -6.06 -11.09
N LEU A 45 3.30 -7.19 -10.75
CA LEU A 45 2.62 -8.36 -10.21
C LEU A 45 2.56 -8.26 -8.69
N ILE A 46 1.33 -8.24 -8.18
CA ILE A 46 1.01 -8.25 -6.75
C ILE A 46 0.34 -9.58 -6.43
N GLU A 47 1.04 -10.43 -5.69
CA GLU A 47 0.54 -11.75 -5.31
C GLU A 47 0.41 -11.87 -3.80
N GLY A 48 -0.55 -12.67 -3.37
CA GLY A 48 -0.79 -12.96 -1.96
C GLY A 48 -2.03 -13.82 -1.80
N GLU A 49 -2.18 -14.40 -0.61
CA GLU A 49 -3.46 -14.99 -0.22
C GLU A 49 -4.51 -13.89 0.00
N ALA A 50 -5.79 -14.28 0.05
CA ALA A 50 -6.91 -13.35 0.14
C ALA A 50 -6.74 -12.31 1.26
N ASP A 51 -6.27 -12.74 2.44
CA ASP A 51 -6.08 -11.86 3.60
C ASP A 51 -4.94 -10.84 3.41
N ALA A 52 -3.89 -11.20 2.67
CA ALA A 52 -2.79 -10.30 2.33
C ALA A 52 -3.22 -9.27 1.27
N LEU A 53 -3.99 -9.69 0.27
CA LEU A 53 -4.55 -8.79 -0.74
C LEU A 53 -5.60 -7.84 -0.14
N GLU A 54 -6.45 -8.32 0.76
CA GLU A 54 -7.37 -7.49 1.55
C GLU A 54 -6.61 -6.49 2.43
N PHE A 55 -5.53 -6.92 3.07
CA PHE A 55 -4.65 -6.00 3.81
C PHE A 55 -4.14 -4.87 2.93
N LEU A 56 -3.63 -5.19 1.73
CA LEU A 56 -3.17 -4.16 0.79
C LEU A 56 -4.30 -3.22 0.37
N GLY A 57 -5.50 -3.76 0.08
CA GLY A 57 -6.68 -2.96 -0.21
C GLY A 57 -7.03 -1.99 0.92
N ASN A 58 -6.96 -2.46 2.17
CA ASN A 58 -7.18 -1.60 3.34
C ASN A 58 -6.12 -0.50 3.50
N VAL A 59 -4.85 -0.77 3.16
CA VAL A 59 -3.79 0.24 3.15
C VAL A 59 -4.08 1.32 2.10
N LEU A 60 -4.50 0.93 0.90
CA LEU A 60 -4.89 1.87 -0.17
C LEU A 60 -6.08 2.74 0.24
N LEU A 61 -7.13 2.13 0.81
CA LEU A 61 -8.30 2.84 1.29
C LEU A 61 -7.98 3.79 2.46
N ALA A 62 -7.10 3.37 3.36
CA ALA A 62 -6.62 4.21 4.46
C ALA A 62 -5.87 5.43 3.91
N GLN A 63 -4.90 5.24 3.01
CA GLN A 63 -4.14 6.37 2.45
C GLN A 63 -5.03 7.30 1.60
N ALA A 64 -6.02 6.77 0.90
CA ALA A 64 -6.98 7.58 0.15
C ALA A 64 -7.82 8.49 1.05
N LYS A 65 -8.08 8.09 2.30
CA LYS A 65 -8.90 8.84 3.27
C LYS A 65 -8.08 9.62 4.28
N PHE A 66 -6.78 9.35 4.40
CA PHE A 66 -5.90 10.01 5.35
C PHE A 66 -5.71 11.48 4.98
N ASP A 67 -5.98 12.37 5.94
CA ASP A 67 -6.04 13.83 5.77
C ASP A 67 -4.79 14.56 6.29
N LYS A 68 -3.83 13.83 6.85
CA LYS A 68 -2.61 14.41 7.43
C LYS A 68 -1.37 14.26 6.56
N ASP A 69 -1.31 13.21 5.75
CA ASP A 69 -0.18 12.91 4.88
C ASP A 69 -0.69 12.47 3.51
N CYS A 70 -0.06 12.97 2.45
CA CYS A 70 -0.38 12.61 1.08
C CYS A 70 0.48 11.44 0.56
N GLY A 71 1.55 11.02 1.25
CA GLY A 71 2.40 9.89 0.88
C GLY A 71 2.44 8.76 1.92
N PHE A 72 2.59 7.52 1.46
CA PHE A 72 2.88 6.37 2.32
C PHE A 72 3.75 5.36 1.57
N PHE A 73 4.77 4.80 2.22
CA PHE A 73 5.65 3.82 1.58
C PHE A 73 6.00 2.67 2.51
N PHE A 74 6.17 1.49 1.91
CA PHE A 74 6.53 0.27 2.61
C PHE A 74 7.05 -0.77 1.61
N GLY A 75 7.95 -1.64 2.05
CA GLY A 75 8.58 -2.57 1.13
C GLY A 75 9.44 -3.65 1.78
N PRO A 76 9.88 -4.65 1.00
CA PRO A 76 10.64 -5.81 1.48
C PRO A 76 12.02 -5.45 2.04
N ARG A 77 12.58 -4.29 1.64
CA ARG A 77 13.90 -3.78 2.07
C ARG A 77 13.82 -2.53 2.95
N THR A 78 12.62 -2.16 3.40
CA THR A 78 12.38 -0.92 4.17
C THR A 78 11.42 -1.18 5.34
N ALA A 79 10.80 -0.14 5.89
CA ALA A 79 9.68 -0.27 6.82
C ALA A 79 8.56 -1.12 6.20
N GLY A 80 7.95 -1.99 7.01
CA GLY A 80 6.92 -2.92 6.54
C GLY A 80 7.45 -4.20 5.89
N ASN A 81 8.77 -4.48 5.90
CA ASN A 81 9.33 -5.72 5.34
C ASN A 81 8.67 -7.02 5.85
N ALA A 82 8.08 -6.98 7.04
CA ALA A 82 7.38 -8.09 7.67
C ALA A 82 6.11 -8.53 6.92
N PHE A 83 5.58 -7.67 6.04
CA PHE A 83 4.40 -7.90 5.22
C PHE A 83 4.73 -8.54 3.87
N PHE A 84 6.01 -8.69 3.54
CA PHE A 84 6.47 -9.16 2.24
C PHE A 84 7.17 -10.51 2.32
N ASP A 85 7.01 -11.31 1.27
CA ASP A 85 7.86 -12.44 0.99
C ASP A 85 9.21 -11.91 0.50
N LYS A 86 10.26 -12.09 1.32
CA LYS A 86 11.59 -11.54 1.06
C LYS A 86 12.30 -12.17 -0.13
N ASN A 87 11.91 -13.39 -0.51
CA ASN A 87 12.55 -14.12 -1.59
C ASN A 87 11.92 -13.77 -2.94
N ARG A 88 10.62 -13.45 -2.93
CA ARG A 88 9.85 -13.14 -4.14
C ARG A 88 9.70 -11.65 -4.40
N SER A 89 9.71 -10.82 -3.36
CA SER A 89 9.47 -9.38 -3.53
C SER A 89 10.73 -8.63 -3.91
N THR A 90 10.74 -8.07 -5.12
CA THR A 90 11.85 -7.25 -5.63
C THR A 90 11.61 -5.75 -5.43
N HIS A 91 10.34 -5.34 -5.27
CA HIS A 91 9.92 -3.94 -5.19
C HIS A 91 9.10 -3.63 -3.92
N GLY A 92 9.10 -2.36 -3.52
CA GLY A 92 8.17 -1.82 -2.51
C GLY A 92 7.06 -1.00 -3.15
N LEU A 93 6.11 -0.54 -2.35
CA LEU A 93 5.04 0.36 -2.79
C LEU A 93 5.28 1.78 -2.25
N TYR A 94 4.95 2.74 -3.10
CA TYR A 94 4.79 4.14 -2.72
C TYR A 94 3.39 4.56 -3.16
N ILE A 95 2.53 4.91 -2.20
CA ILE A 95 1.16 5.33 -2.44
C ILE A 95 1.11 6.84 -2.21
N HIS A 96 0.70 7.58 -3.22
CA HIS A 96 0.57 9.02 -3.14
C HIS A 96 -0.83 9.46 -3.53
N ARG A 97 -1.51 10.15 -2.62
CA ARG A 97 -2.87 10.65 -2.82
C ARG A 97 -2.82 12.04 -3.44
N LEU A 98 -3.55 12.21 -4.55
CA LEU A 98 -3.72 13.49 -5.21
C LEU A 98 -5.15 14.03 -5.04
N PRO A 99 -5.34 15.37 -4.92
CA PRO A 99 -4.31 16.38 -4.75
C PRO A 99 -3.54 16.19 -3.43
N CYS A 100 -2.25 16.53 -3.42
CA CYS A 100 -1.47 16.46 -2.20
C CYS A 100 -2.00 17.50 -1.20
N LEU A 101 -2.03 17.09 0.07
CA LEU A 101 -2.49 17.88 1.20
C LEU A 101 -1.46 18.90 1.68
N GLU A 102 -0.18 18.62 1.43
CA GLU A 102 0.91 19.52 1.74
C GLU A 102 1.11 20.47 0.56
N GLU A 103 0.60 21.70 0.65
CA GLU A 103 0.71 22.72 -0.40
C GLU A 103 2.15 23.16 -0.75
N LYS A 104 3.23 22.55 -0.19
CA LYS A 104 4.56 23.18 -0.22
C LYS A 104 5.76 22.40 -0.74
N ASN A 105 5.72 21.13 -1.12
CA ASN A 105 6.92 20.50 -1.68
C ASN A 105 6.63 19.41 -2.73
N LEU A 106 6.31 19.85 -3.95
CA LEU A 106 6.43 19.08 -5.20
C LEU A 106 7.91 18.76 -5.54
N LYS A 107 8.66 18.19 -4.60
CA LYS A 107 10.02 17.66 -4.83
C LYS A 107 10.15 16.16 -4.53
N LEU A 108 9.09 15.51 -4.06
CA LEU A 108 9.17 14.09 -3.72
C LEU A 108 8.88 13.23 -4.95
N ALA A 109 9.92 12.48 -5.34
CA ALA A 109 10.00 11.51 -6.42
C ALA A 109 9.81 12.08 -7.83
N LYS A 110 10.90 12.57 -8.43
CA LYS A 110 10.99 12.52 -9.90
C LYS A 110 10.94 11.03 -10.27
N PRO A 111 10.01 10.57 -11.13
CA PRO A 111 10.10 9.23 -11.68
C PRO A 111 11.48 9.09 -12.31
N ILE A 112 12.19 8.01 -11.97
CA ILE A 112 13.43 7.67 -12.66
C ILE A 112 13.02 7.41 -14.10
N LYS A 113 13.48 8.26 -15.02
CA LYS A 113 13.30 8.07 -16.46
C LYS A 113 14.21 6.96 -16.96
#